data_AF-A0A1Y6L0P0-F1
#
_entry.id   AF-A0A1Y6L0P0-F1
#
_cell.length_a   1.000
_cell.length_b   1.000
_cell.length_c   1.000
_cell.angle_alpha   90.00
_cell.angle_beta   90.00
_cell.angle_gamma   90.00
#
_symmetry.space_group_name_H-M   'P 1'
#
loop_
_entity.id
_entity.type
_entity.pdbx_description
1 polymer ?
#
loop_
_entity_poly.entity_id
_entity_poly.type
_entity_poly.pdbx_seq_one_letter_code
_entity_poly.pdbx_strand_id
1 'polypeptide(L)'
;MNITYNENRHLRKFFHLQQQYQEIIYKDVRERLPHLILTQSAKIKTARQLRNNGLRIYEYKIVAAKDAVFRLAYTYFNDTINVIYISQTIIKHQFCQLLEKTELVD
;
A
#
# COMPACT_ATOMS: atom_id res chain seq x y z
N MET A 1 1.76 15.44 5.73
CA MET A 1 1.75 14.34 4.74
C MET A 1 0.54 14.42 3.85
N ASN A 2 0.77 14.58 2.55
CA ASN A 2 -0.24 14.40 1.52
C ASN A 2 -0.40 12.91 1.20
N ILE A 3 -1.60 12.48 0.83
CA ILE A 3 -1.88 11.08 0.47
C ILE A 3 -2.58 11.05 -0.87
N THR A 4 -2.00 10.33 -1.81
CA THR A 4 -2.55 10.12 -3.14
C THR A 4 -2.74 8.63 -3.41
N TYR A 5 -3.70 8.30 -4.27
CA TYR A 5 -3.91 6.96 -4.79
C TYR A 5 -3.64 7.00 -6.29
N ASN A 6 -2.71 6.16 -6.74
CA ASN A 6 -2.33 6.15 -8.15
C ASN A 6 -3.50 5.68 -9.02
N GLU A 7 -3.77 6.40 -10.11
CA GLU A 7 -4.83 6.03 -11.06
C GLU A 7 -4.40 4.85 -11.94
N ASN A 8 -4.53 3.64 -11.42
CA ASN A 8 -4.20 2.42 -12.16
C ASN A 8 -5.34 1.39 -12.11
N ARG A 9 -5.26 0.40 -13.01
CA ARG A 9 -6.27 -0.67 -13.13
C ARG A 9 -6.32 -1.57 -11.88
N HIS A 10 -5.21 -1.74 -11.18
CA HIS A 10 -5.12 -2.64 -10.02
C HIS A 10 -5.86 -2.07 -8.81
N LEU A 11 -5.63 -0.80 -8.47
CA LEU A 11 -6.36 -0.11 -7.40
C LEU A 11 -7.85 0.02 -7.73
N ARG A 12 -8.21 0.37 -8.97
CA ARG A 12 -9.61 0.41 -9.41
C ARG A 12 -10.29 -0.94 -9.22
N LYS A 13 -9.66 -2.03 -9.68
CA LYS A 13 -10.18 -3.40 -9.50
C LYS A 13 -10.29 -3.78 -8.02
N PHE A 14 -9.28 -3.46 -7.22
CA PHE A 14 -9.26 -3.76 -5.80
C PHE A 14 -10.42 -3.08 -5.07
N PHE A 15 -10.59 -1.76 -5.23
CA PHE A 15 -11.66 -1.02 -4.57
C PHE A 15 -13.04 -1.39 -5.09
N HIS A 16 -13.17 -1.75 -6.37
CA HIS A 16 -14.42 -2.33 -6.87
C HIS A 16 -14.79 -3.63 -6.16
N LEU A 17 -13.83 -4.55 -5.97
CA LEU A 17 -14.06 -5.83 -5.28
C LEU A 17 -14.19 -5.69 -3.76
N GLN A 18 -13.67 -4.61 -3.17
CA GLN A 18 -13.58 -4.39 -1.72
C GLN A 18 -14.28 -3.11 -1.28
N GLN A 19 -15.33 -2.71 -2.01
CA GLN A 19 -16.00 -1.42 -1.84
C GLN A 19 -16.46 -1.20 -0.38
N GLN A 20 -16.94 -2.25 0.29
CA GLN A 20 -17.38 -2.22 1.68
C GLN A 20 -16.28 -1.82 2.68
N TYR A 21 -15.00 -1.97 2.33
CA TYR A 21 -13.86 -1.61 3.18
C TYR A 21 -13.17 -0.32 2.74
N GLN A 22 -13.60 0.32 1.66
CA GLN A 22 -12.92 1.47 1.07
C GLN A 22 -12.74 2.62 2.07
N GLU A 23 -13.80 3.02 2.76
CA GLU A 23 -13.75 4.08 3.79
C GLU A 23 -12.80 3.73 4.93
N ILE A 24 -12.80 2.47 5.38
CA ILE A 24 -11.92 1.99 6.46
C ILE A 24 -10.45 2.03 6.02
N ILE A 25 -10.17 1.60 4.78
CA ILE A 25 -8.83 1.63 4.19
C ILE A 25 -8.35 3.08 4.09
N TYR A 26 -9.17 3.99 3.56
CA TYR A 26 -8.83 5.40 3.44
C TYR A 26 -8.57 6.04 4.81
N LYS A 27 -9.38 5.70 5.82
CA LYS A 27 -9.17 6.16 7.19
C LYS A 27 -7.87 5.63 7.80
N ASP A 28 -7.57 4.33 7.69
CA ASP A 28 -6.33 3.74 8.23
C ASP A 28 -5.09 4.35 7.54
N VAL A 29 -5.11 4.49 6.20
CA VAL A 29 -4.02 5.14 5.46
C VAL A 29 -3.89 6.61 5.85
N ARG A 30 -4.99 7.33 6.09
CA ARG A 30 -4.96 8.75 6.48
C ARG A 30 -4.43 8.98 7.89
N GLU A 31 -4.90 8.20 8.85
CA GLU A 31 -4.66 8.47 10.27
C GLU A 31 -3.42 7.72 10.79
N ARG A 32 -3.20 6.49 10.31
CA ARG A 32 -2.20 5.59 10.90
C ARG A 32 -0.90 5.54 10.13
N LEU A 33 -0.95 5.48 8.80
CA LEU A 33 0.27 5.34 8.00
C LEU A 33 1.25 6.52 8.18
N PRO A 34 0.82 7.80 8.16
CA PRO A 34 1.69 8.93 8.47
C PRO A 34 2.39 8.82 9.81
N HIS A 35 1.64 8.44 10.86
CA HIS A 35 2.21 8.26 12.19
C HIS A 35 3.29 7.17 12.23
N LEU A 36 3.06 6.05 11.54
CA LEU A 36 4.04 4.96 11.45
C LEU A 36 5.31 5.36 10.70
N ILE A 37 5.19 6.21 9.67
CA ILE A 37 6.34 6.74 8.94
C ILE A 37 7.14 7.71 9.83
N LEU A 38 6.47 8.67 10.47
CA LEU A 38 7.10 9.66 11.35
C LEU A 38 7.83 9.01 12.53
N THR A 39 7.27 7.93 13.08
CA THR A 39 7.86 7.19 14.20
C THR A 39 8.88 6.12 13.77
N GLN A 40 9.20 6.05 12.47
CA GLN A 40 10.10 5.03 11.89
C GLN A 40 9.74 3.60 12.34
N SER A 41 8.44 3.30 12.38
CA SER A 41 7.95 2.06 12.94
C SER A 41 8.45 0.84 12.17
N ALA A 42 8.88 -0.20 12.90
CA ALA A 42 9.25 -1.51 12.34
C ALA A 42 8.08 -2.23 11.60
N LYS A 43 6.85 -1.71 11.71
CA LYS A 43 5.69 -2.15 10.93
C LYS A 43 5.78 -1.75 9.46
N ILE A 44 6.52 -0.67 9.14
CA ILE A 44 6.84 -0.27 7.77
C ILE A 44 8.02 -1.08 7.29
N LYS A 45 7.91 -1.65 6.09
CA LYS A 45 8.96 -2.48 5.51
C LYS A 45 9.18 -2.10 4.06
N THR A 46 10.34 -2.43 3.54
CA THR A 46 10.60 -2.32 2.11
C THR A 46 10.00 -3.52 1.37
N ALA A 47 9.40 -3.26 0.21
CA ALA A 47 8.95 -4.30 -0.71
C ALA A 47 10.16 -4.85 -1.50
N ARG A 48 11.11 -5.48 -0.80
CA ARG A 48 12.42 -5.91 -1.35
C ARG A 48 13.20 -4.72 -1.92
N GLN A 49 13.69 -4.83 -3.16
CA GLN A 49 14.39 -3.78 -3.90
C GLN A 49 13.51 -3.14 -4.99
N LEU A 50 12.20 -3.43 -4.99
CA LEU A 50 11.28 -2.94 -6.02
C LEU A 50 11.16 -1.40 -5.96
N ARG A 51 11.03 -0.80 -7.14
CA ARG A 51 10.88 0.65 -7.33
C ARG A 51 9.68 0.95 -8.21
N ASN A 52 9.09 2.11 -8.03
CA ASN A 52 8.07 2.67 -8.92
C ASN A 52 8.54 4.07 -9.31
N ASN A 53 8.81 4.28 -10.61
CA ASN A 53 9.35 5.54 -11.12
C ASN A 53 10.64 5.97 -10.40
N GLY A 54 11.54 5.01 -10.15
CA GLY A 54 12.80 5.20 -9.44
C GLY A 54 12.66 5.33 -7.91
N LEU A 55 11.45 5.46 -7.37
CA LEU A 55 11.22 5.59 -5.92
C LEU A 55 11.10 4.22 -5.26
N ARG A 56 11.71 4.06 -4.09
CA ARG A 56 11.61 2.81 -3.31
C ARG A 56 10.17 2.55 -2.89
N ILE A 57 9.73 1.30 -3.09
CA ILE A 57 8.42 0.86 -2.65
C ILE A 57 8.50 0.34 -1.21
N TYR A 58 7.62 0.87 -0.37
CA TYR A 58 7.36 0.41 0.98
C TYR A 58 6.05 -0.38 1.02
N GLU A 59 5.91 -1.22 2.03
CA GLU A 59 4.72 -2.02 2.28
C GLU A 59 4.27 -1.92 3.72
N TYR A 60 2.95 -1.99 3.90
CA TYR A 60 2.28 -1.91 5.18
C TYR A 60 0.99 -2.73 5.18
N LYS A 61 0.64 -3.32 6.34
CA LYS A 61 -0.58 -4.13 6.52
C LYS A 61 -1.72 -3.27 7.09
N ILE A 62 -2.88 -3.33 6.44
CA ILE A 62 -4.12 -2.74 6.91
C ILE A 62 -5.00 -3.85 7.51
N VAL A 63 -5.59 -3.60 8.67
CA VAL A 63 -6.60 -4.49 9.26
C VAL A 63 -7.94 -3.75 9.20
N ALA A 64 -8.77 -4.08 8.20
CA ALA A 64 -10.08 -3.45 8.01
C ALA A 64 -11.18 -4.13 8.85
N ALA A 65 -11.08 -5.44 9.05
CA ALA A 65 -11.92 -6.22 9.95
C ALA A 65 -11.18 -7.49 10.40
N LYS A 66 -11.80 -8.31 11.26
CA LYS A 66 -11.23 -9.58 11.75
C LYS A 66 -10.76 -10.49 10.60
N ASP A 67 -11.58 -10.61 9.57
CA ASP A 67 -11.33 -11.48 8.40
C ASP A 67 -10.95 -10.67 7.14
N ALA A 68 -10.74 -9.36 7.29
CA ALA A 68 -10.39 -8.46 6.18
C ALA A 68 -9.09 -7.73 6.50
N VAL A 69 -7.98 -8.39 6.17
CA VAL A 69 -6.64 -7.82 6.24
C VAL A 69 -6.17 -7.61 4.80
N PHE A 70 -5.47 -6.50 4.58
CA PHE A 70 -4.86 -6.18 3.29
C PHE A 70 -3.40 -5.79 3.47
N ARG A 71 -2.67 -5.82 2.37
CA ARG A 71 -1.32 -5.27 2.30
C ARG A 71 -1.28 -4.25 1.16
N LEU A 72 -0.78 -3.07 1.50
CA LEU A 72 -0.61 -1.97 0.55
C LEU A 72 0.86 -1.78 0.23
N ALA A 73 1.13 -1.36 -1.00
CA ALA A 73 2.41 -0.83 -1.43
C ALA A 73 2.28 0.66 -1.75
N TYR A 74 3.29 1.42 -1.34
CA TYR A 74 3.33 2.87 -1.51
C TYR A 74 4.76 3.37 -1.73
N THR A 75 4.89 4.53 -2.37
CA THR A 75 6.12 5.32 -2.36
C THR A 75 5.96 6.50 -1.40
N TYR A 76 7.07 6.96 -0.84
CA TYR A 76 7.10 8.15 0.02
C TYR A 76 8.20 9.10 -0.45
N PHE A 77 7.81 10.30 -0.88
CA PHE A 77 8.71 11.33 -1.40
C PHE A 77 8.08 12.70 -1.21
N ASN A 78 8.87 13.72 -0.85
CA ASN A 78 8.42 15.10 -0.62
C ASN A 78 7.13 15.19 0.21
N ASP A 79 7.14 14.53 1.37
CA ASP A 79 6.01 14.45 2.30
C ASP A 79 4.69 13.91 1.68
N THR A 80 4.78 13.20 0.56
CA THR A 80 3.65 12.60 -0.14
C THR A 80 3.76 11.08 -0.08
N ILE A 81 2.71 10.46 0.45
CA ILE A 81 2.49 9.02 0.39
C ILE A 81 1.66 8.76 -0.87
N ASN A 82 2.20 8.02 -1.82
CA ASN A 82 1.47 7.60 -3.01
C ASN A 82 1.19 6.10 -2.94
N VAL A 83 -0.06 5.72 -2.68
CA VAL A 83 -0.50 4.33 -2.68
C VAL A 83 -0.60 3.84 -4.12
N ILE A 84 0.13 2.78 -4.45
CA ILE A 84 0.24 2.28 -5.83
C ILE A 84 -0.47 0.94 -6.03
N TYR A 85 -0.56 0.10 -4.99
CA TYR A 85 -1.13 -1.25 -5.11
C TYR A 85 -1.66 -1.74 -3.76
N ILE A 86 -2.78 -2.46 -3.76
CA ILE A 86 -3.34 -3.11 -2.57
C ILE A 86 -3.78 -4.52 -2.97
N SER A 87 -3.55 -5.50 -2.09
CA SER A 87 -4.11 -6.84 -2.27
C SER A 87 -4.46 -7.50 -0.94
N GLN A 88 -5.25 -8.57 -1.02
CA GLN A 88 -5.52 -9.49 0.10
C GLN A 88 -4.32 -10.37 0.45
N THR A 89 -3.23 -10.34 -0.32
CA THR A 89 -2.06 -11.19 -0.07
C THR A 89 -1.26 -10.66 1.11
N ILE A 90 -1.42 -11.30 2.28
CA ILE A 90 -0.80 -10.85 3.54
C ILE A 90 0.65 -11.28 3.69
N ILE A 91 1.02 -12.41 3.09
CA ILE A 91 2.37 -12.96 3.15
C ILE A 91 3.29 -12.07 2.30
N LYS A 92 4.30 -11.48 2.95
CA LYS A 92 5.20 -10.48 2.33
C LYS A 92 5.80 -10.98 1.03
N HIS A 93 6.29 -12.21 1.03
CA HIS A 93 6.98 -12.80 -0.12
C HIS A 93 6.05 -12.90 -1.33
N GLN A 94 4.85 -13.45 -1.15
CA GLN A 94 3.84 -13.59 -2.20
C GLN A 94 3.33 -12.22 -2.68
N PHE A 95 3.12 -11.28 -1.75
CA PHE A 95 2.73 -9.92 -2.11
C PHE A 95 3.76 -9.25 -3.02
N CYS A 96 5.04 -9.35 -2.67
CA CYS A 96 6.11 -8.78 -3.49
C CYS A 96 6.16 -9.45 -4.87
N GLN A 97 6.00 -10.77 -4.96
CA GLN A 97 5.94 -11.49 -6.23
C GLN A 97 4.74 -11.09 -7.10
N LEU A 98 3.59 -10.80 -6.50
CA LEU A 98 2.43 -10.30 -7.23
C LEU A 98 2.68 -8.89 -7.75
N LEU A 99 3.21 -8.01 -6.90
CA LEU A 99 3.53 -6.63 -7.26
C LEU A 99 4.57 -6.55 -8.39
N GLU A 100 5.63 -7.36 -8.31
CA GLU A 100 6.71 -7.47 -9.31
C GLU A 100 6.22 -7.94 -10.69
N LYS A 101 5.05 -8.60 -10.76
CA LYS A 101 4.42 -9.00 -12.03
C LYS A 101 3.53 -7.92 -12.65
N THR A 102 3.38 -6.78 -12.00
CA THR A 102 2.58 -5.66 -12.51
C THR A 102 3.45 -4.67 -13.28
N GLU A 103 2.81 -3.85 -14.09
CA GLU A 103 3.40 -2.68 -14.76
C GLU A 103 3.75 -1.52 -13.79
N LEU A 104 3.57 -1.71 -12.49
CA LEU A 104 3.79 -0.68 -11.46
C LEU A 104 5.21 -0.70 -10.89
N VAL A 105 6.07 -1.60 -11.36
CA VAL A 105 7.43 -1.77 -10.87
C VAL A 105 8.41 -1.60 -12.04
N ASP A 106 9.54 -0.94 -11.77
CA ASP A 106 10.65 -0.73 -12.71
C ASP A 106 11.50 -2.00 -12.91
#